data_AF-A0A665V096-F1
#
_entry.id   AF-A0A665V096-F1
#
_cell.length_a   1.000
_cell.length_b   1.000
_cell.length_c   1.000
_cell.angle_alpha   90.00
_cell.angle_beta   90.00
_cell.angle_gamma   90.00
#
_symmetry.space_group_name_H-M   'P 1'
#
loop_
_entity.id
_entity.type
_entity.pdbx_description
1 polymer ?
#
loop_
_entity_poly.entity_id
_entity_poly.type
_entity_poly.pdbx_seq_one_letter_code
_entity_poly.pdbx_strand_id
1 'polypeptide(L)'
;MFRIERKTMILAVLYVLLPLLDVLCYAEENLRAGASRLDCVRASEQCLREQACSTKYRTMRQCAAGGKETNFSMVAGLEAKDECRSAMDALKQSPLYNCRCKRGMKKEKNCLRIYWGIYQALQGNDFLEDSPYEPVNSRLSDIFRLAPIMGEPAVARENNCLNAAKACNLNDTCKKYRSSYISPCTSRVSTAEVCNKRKCHKALRQFFDKVPPKHSYGMLFCSCPPSDQTACFERRRQTIVPVCSYEEKQKPNCLELQASCKTNYICRSRLADFFVNCQPESRSLSGCLKENYADCLLAYSGLIGTVMTPNYLRSPKISVSPYCDCSNSGNNKDECDKFTEFFTENTCLRNAIQAFGNGTDVGVWQPMSPVQTTTSTTTPYQRKRERNPNTIDNHINTDPGIYHFCGSLQAQKLKSNSTVDGILCVDPQIDSPSTSNAIPRNLAISRRPAGLVYVLPSLLWLCYCILPTASSLGDL
;
A
#
# COMPACT_ATOMS: atom_id res chain seq x y z
N MET A 1 8.84 -53.98 -36.17
CA MET A 1 7.55 -53.76 -35.48
C MET A 1 7.68 -53.02 -34.13
N PHE A 2 8.63 -53.37 -33.25
CA PHE A 2 8.79 -52.75 -31.91
C PHE A 2 9.09 -51.24 -31.84
N ARG A 3 9.66 -50.62 -32.90
CA ARG A 3 10.04 -49.19 -32.87
C ARG A 3 8.86 -48.23 -33.14
N ILE A 4 7.79 -48.74 -33.74
CA ILE A 4 6.59 -47.96 -34.09
C ILE A 4 5.68 -47.85 -32.86
N GLU A 5 5.45 -48.93 -32.12
CA GLU A 5 4.62 -48.92 -30.90
C GLU A 5 5.16 -48.02 -29.79
N ARG A 6 6.49 -47.90 -29.66
CA ARG A 6 7.12 -47.03 -28.65
C ARG A 6 6.85 -45.54 -28.90
N LYS A 7 6.74 -45.13 -30.17
CA LYS A 7 6.37 -43.74 -30.53
C LYS A 7 4.89 -43.46 -30.26
N THR A 8 4.01 -44.43 -30.51
CA THR A 8 2.56 -44.30 -30.26
C THR A 8 2.24 -44.20 -28.77
N MET A 9 2.92 -45.01 -27.93
CA MET A 9 2.81 -44.95 -26.47
C MET A 9 3.26 -43.60 -25.90
N ILE A 10 4.38 -43.04 -26.39
CA ILE A 10 4.87 -41.72 -25.95
C ILE A 10 3.91 -40.60 -26.37
N LEU A 11 3.33 -40.68 -27.57
CA LEU A 11 2.33 -39.71 -28.03
C LEU A 11 1.07 -39.74 -27.18
N ALA A 12 0.57 -40.94 -26.84
CA ALA A 12 -0.63 -41.11 -26.01
C ALA A 12 -0.43 -40.55 -24.59
N VAL A 13 0.76 -40.76 -24.01
CA VAL A 13 1.12 -40.21 -22.69
C VAL A 13 1.20 -38.69 -22.71
N LEU A 14 1.77 -38.10 -23.76
CA LEU A 14 1.80 -36.63 -23.94
C LEU A 14 0.40 -36.03 -24.12
N TYR A 15 -0.48 -36.69 -24.88
CA TYR A 15 -1.86 -36.25 -25.09
C TYR A 15 -2.71 -36.22 -23.82
N VAL A 16 -2.38 -37.05 -22.82
CA VAL A 16 -3.08 -37.09 -21.53
C VAL A 16 -2.42 -36.18 -20.49
N LEU A 17 -1.09 -36.08 -20.48
CA LEU A 17 -0.35 -35.26 -19.52
C LEU A 17 -0.48 -33.76 -19.80
N LEU A 18 -0.47 -33.32 -21.06
CA LEU A 18 -0.58 -31.91 -21.43
C LEU A 18 -1.85 -31.23 -20.90
N PRO A 19 -3.07 -31.77 -21.09
CA PRO A 19 -4.29 -31.17 -20.53
C PRO A 19 -4.33 -31.25 -19.00
N LEU A 20 -3.72 -32.26 -18.38
CA LEU A 20 -3.61 -32.37 -16.92
C LEU A 20 -2.67 -31.31 -16.32
N LEU A 21 -1.56 -31.01 -17.01
CA LEU A 21 -0.65 -29.92 -16.67
C LEU A 21 -1.33 -28.56 -16.84
N ASP A 22 -2.12 -28.36 -17.89
CA ASP A 22 -2.91 -27.12 -18.07
C ASP A 22 -3.93 -26.93 -16.94
N VAL A 23 -4.65 -27.98 -16.55
CA VAL A 23 -5.62 -27.93 -15.43
C VAL A 23 -4.92 -27.66 -14.09
N LEU A 24 -3.75 -28.26 -13.87
CA LEU A 24 -2.94 -28.01 -12.66
C LEU A 24 -2.36 -26.60 -12.64
N CYS A 25 -1.88 -26.07 -13.76
CA CYS A 25 -1.44 -24.68 -13.86
C CYS A 25 -2.60 -23.70 -13.64
N TYR A 26 -3.78 -23.99 -14.17
CA TYR A 26 -4.99 -23.17 -13.95
C TYR A 26 -5.45 -23.20 -12.49
N ALA A 27 -5.36 -24.36 -11.84
CA ALA A 27 -5.66 -24.51 -10.42
C ALA A 27 -4.63 -23.79 -9.53
N GLU A 28 -3.34 -23.84 -9.86
CA GLU A 28 -2.28 -23.13 -9.13
C GLU A 28 -2.39 -21.60 -9.31
N GLU A 29 -2.80 -21.13 -10.49
CA GLU A 29 -3.09 -19.72 -10.77
C GLU A 29 -4.33 -19.24 -9.99
N ASN A 30 -5.36 -20.08 -9.88
CA ASN A 30 -6.56 -19.80 -9.07
C ASN A 30 -6.29 -19.87 -7.55
N LEU A 31 -5.45 -20.79 -7.07
CA LEU A 31 -5.02 -20.82 -5.67
C LEU A 31 -4.13 -19.63 -5.30
N ARG A 32 -3.24 -19.18 -6.19
CA ARG A 32 -2.48 -17.93 -6.01
C ARG A 32 -3.38 -16.69 -6.12
N ALA A 33 -4.39 -16.72 -6.97
CA ALA A 33 -5.38 -15.65 -7.10
C ALA A 33 -6.33 -15.59 -5.88
N GLY A 34 -6.60 -16.72 -5.21
CA GLY A 34 -7.45 -16.79 -4.02
C GLY A 34 -6.90 -16.06 -2.79
N ALA A 35 -5.60 -15.73 -2.77
CA ALA A 35 -4.95 -14.99 -1.68
C ALA A 35 -4.55 -13.55 -2.01
N SER A 36 -4.66 -13.12 -3.28
CA SER A 36 -4.29 -11.78 -3.71
C SER A 36 -5.51 -10.99 -4.20
N ARG A 37 -5.80 -9.86 -3.54
CA ARG A 37 -6.79 -8.87 -3.98
C ARG A 37 -6.63 -8.60 -5.50
N LEU A 38 -7.69 -8.78 -6.28
CA LEU A 38 -7.63 -8.52 -7.72
C LEU A 38 -7.44 -7.02 -7.98
N ASP A 39 -6.55 -6.69 -8.91
CA ASP A 39 -6.44 -5.31 -9.37
C ASP A 39 -7.68 -4.91 -10.17
N CYS A 40 -7.97 -3.61 -10.25
CA CYS A 40 -9.18 -3.12 -10.91
C CYS A 40 -9.25 -3.48 -12.40
N VAL A 41 -8.12 -3.71 -13.08
CA VAL A 41 -8.13 -4.13 -14.48
C VAL A 41 -8.61 -5.56 -14.59
N ARG A 42 -8.03 -6.48 -13.80
CA ARG A 42 -8.42 -7.90 -13.77
C ARG A 42 -9.85 -8.08 -13.27
N ALA A 43 -10.24 -7.36 -12.23
CA ALA A 43 -11.61 -7.39 -11.70
C ALA A 43 -12.63 -6.89 -12.74
N SER A 44 -12.27 -5.86 -13.53
CA SER A 44 -13.12 -5.39 -14.63
C SER A 44 -13.19 -6.40 -15.77
N GLU A 45 -12.07 -7.03 -16.13
CA GLU A 45 -12.05 -8.06 -17.18
C GLU A 45 -12.90 -9.28 -16.78
N GLN A 46 -12.87 -9.69 -15.51
CA GLN A 46 -13.71 -10.76 -14.98
C GLN A 46 -15.20 -10.37 -15.00
N CYS A 47 -15.56 -9.20 -14.49
CA CYS A 47 -16.95 -8.73 -14.51
C CYS A 47 -17.52 -8.60 -15.94
N LEU A 48 -16.69 -8.23 -16.92
CA LEU A 48 -17.11 -8.13 -18.31
C LEU A 48 -17.38 -9.49 -18.98
N ARG A 49 -16.82 -10.58 -18.44
CA ARG A 49 -17.11 -11.96 -18.92
C ARG A 49 -18.44 -12.49 -18.40
N GLU A 50 -18.91 -11.99 -17.26
CA GLU A 50 -20.17 -12.40 -16.64
C GLU A 50 -21.30 -11.45 -17.08
N GLN A 51 -22.30 -11.97 -17.80
CA GLN A 51 -23.38 -11.13 -18.37
C GLN A 51 -24.14 -10.33 -17.29
N ALA A 52 -24.38 -10.93 -16.13
CA ALA A 52 -25.06 -10.28 -15.00
C ALA A 52 -24.24 -9.09 -14.46
N CYS A 53 -22.93 -9.27 -14.24
CA CYS A 53 -22.05 -8.22 -13.75
C CYS A 53 -21.83 -7.14 -14.82
N SER A 54 -21.56 -7.54 -16.06
CA SER A 54 -21.32 -6.65 -17.20
C SER A 54 -22.48 -5.68 -17.45
N THR A 55 -23.73 -6.18 -17.37
CA THR A 55 -24.93 -5.36 -17.55
C THR A 55 -25.02 -4.30 -16.45
N LYS A 56 -24.95 -4.71 -15.18
CA LYS A 56 -24.99 -3.77 -14.03
C LYS A 56 -23.81 -2.78 -14.05
N TYR A 57 -22.64 -3.22 -14.49
CA TYR A 57 -21.46 -2.35 -14.64
C TYR A 57 -21.64 -1.26 -15.69
N ARG A 58 -22.28 -1.57 -16.82
CA ARG A 58 -22.61 -0.57 -17.87
C ARG A 58 -23.69 0.39 -17.39
N THR A 59 -24.76 -0.12 -16.77
CA THR A 59 -25.83 0.71 -16.19
C THR A 59 -25.26 1.71 -15.18
N MET A 60 -24.42 1.25 -14.24
CA MET A 60 -23.77 2.15 -13.26
C MET A 60 -23.00 3.28 -13.94
N ARG A 61 -22.24 3.00 -15.00
CA ARG A 61 -21.47 4.02 -15.71
C ARG A 61 -22.36 5.07 -16.37
N GLN A 62 -23.53 4.68 -16.88
CA GLN A 62 -24.52 5.60 -17.43
C GLN A 62 -25.13 6.46 -16.33
N CYS A 63 -25.45 5.87 -15.18
CA CYS A 63 -25.96 6.58 -14.01
C CYS A 63 -24.99 7.66 -13.49
N ALA A 64 -23.70 7.33 -13.44
CA ALA A 64 -22.66 8.27 -13.01
C ALA A 64 -22.45 9.44 -13.98
N ALA A 65 -22.72 9.24 -15.28
CA ALA A 65 -22.65 10.29 -16.31
C ALA A 65 -23.90 11.18 -16.33
N GLY A 66 -25.09 10.59 -16.14
CA GLY A 66 -26.38 11.29 -16.17
C GLY A 66 -26.69 12.15 -14.93
N GLY A 67 -25.97 11.95 -13.82
CA GLY A 67 -26.15 12.74 -12.60
C GLY A 67 -25.75 14.23 -12.71
N LYS A 68 -25.17 14.66 -13.83
CA LYS A 68 -24.88 16.09 -14.12
C LYS A 68 -25.94 16.77 -15.00
N GLU A 69 -26.84 16.01 -15.64
CA GLU A 69 -27.85 16.53 -16.57
C GLU A 69 -29.21 15.91 -16.25
N THR A 70 -29.85 16.36 -15.18
CA THR A 70 -31.20 15.89 -14.82
C THR A 70 -32.27 16.60 -15.64
N ASN A 71 -32.53 16.09 -16.84
CA ASN A 71 -33.77 16.30 -17.60
C ASN A 71 -34.43 14.96 -17.91
N PHE A 72 -34.60 14.10 -16.89
CA PHE A 72 -35.44 12.90 -17.00
C PHE A 72 -36.87 13.26 -16.59
N SER A 73 -37.87 12.85 -17.40
CA SER A 73 -39.28 13.00 -17.05
C SER A 73 -39.58 12.33 -15.69
N MET A 74 -40.49 12.89 -14.88
CA MET A 74 -40.64 12.51 -13.46
C MET A 74 -40.91 11.02 -13.21
N VAL A 75 -41.52 10.30 -14.14
CA VAL A 75 -41.85 8.86 -13.99
C VAL A 75 -40.72 7.97 -14.50
N ALA A 76 -40.19 8.23 -15.71
CA ALA A 76 -39.04 7.50 -16.25
C ALA A 76 -37.76 7.76 -15.43
N GLY A 77 -37.68 8.91 -14.75
CA GLY A 77 -36.58 9.25 -13.85
C GLY A 77 -36.58 8.47 -12.54
N LEU A 78 -37.73 7.99 -12.06
CA LEU A 78 -37.81 7.16 -10.86
C LEU A 78 -37.41 5.72 -11.14
N GLU A 79 -37.91 5.12 -12.23
CA GLU A 79 -37.51 3.78 -12.68
C GLU A 79 -36.02 3.73 -13.01
N ALA A 80 -35.51 4.72 -13.75
CA ALA A 80 -34.07 4.83 -14.04
C ALA A 80 -33.23 4.97 -12.76
N LYS A 81 -33.73 5.69 -11.74
CA LYS A 81 -33.03 5.85 -10.46
C LYS A 81 -32.98 4.56 -9.65
N ASP A 82 -34.04 3.76 -9.67
CA ASP A 82 -34.07 2.46 -9.01
C ASP A 82 -33.20 1.42 -9.75
N GLU A 83 -33.17 1.45 -11.09
CA GLU A 83 -32.22 0.66 -11.88
C GLU A 83 -30.77 1.03 -11.57
N CYS A 84 -30.47 2.32 -11.45
CA CYS A 84 -29.17 2.81 -11.02
C CYS A 84 -28.81 2.25 -9.65
N ARG A 85 -29.69 2.41 -8.65
CA ARG A 85 -29.46 1.90 -7.29
C ARG A 85 -29.23 0.39 -7.27
N SER A 86 -30.05 -0.37 -7.98
CA SER A 86 -29.89 -1.83 -8.15
C SER A 86 -28.52 -2.19 -8.75
N ALA A 87 -28.06 -1.43 -9.74
CA ALA A 87 -26.73 -1.62 -10.33
C ALA A 87 -25.60 -1.32 -9.35
N MET A 88 -25.74 -0.29 -8.51
CA MET A 88 -24.77 0.03 -7.47
C MET A 88 -24.64 -1.10 -6.44
N ASP A 89 -25.77 -1.63 -5.96
CA ASP A 89 -25.76 -2.65 -4.92
C ASP A 89 -25.23 -4.00 -5.42
N ALA A 90 -25.54 -4.36 -6.68
CA ALA A 90 -24.93 -5.53 -7.32
C ALA A 90 -23.40 -5.39 -7.45
N LEU A 91 -22.90 -4.18 -7.77
CA LEU A 91 -21.46 -3.95 -7.87
C LEU A 91 -20.74 -3.97 -6.53
N LYS A 92 -21.38 -3.55 -5.43
CA LYS A 92 -20.81 -3.65 -4.07
C LYS A 92 -20.48 -5.09 -3.68
N GLN A 93 -21.25 -6.05 -4.17
CA GLN A 93 -21.04 -7.49 -3.94
C GLN A 93 -19.99 -8.11 -4.88
N SER A 94 -19.56 -7.37 -5.90
CA SER A 94 -18.61 -7.87 -6.89
C SER A 94 -17.14 -7.61 -6.49
N PRO A 95 -16.17 -8.35 -7.08
CA PRO A 95 -14.73 -8.09 -6.88
C PRO A 95 -14.30 -6.67 -7.28
N LEU A 96 -15.10 -5.95 -8.08
CA LEU A 96 -14.82 -4.57 -8.49
C LEU A 96 -14.91 -3.57 -7.34
N TYR A 97 -15.77 -3.79 -6.34
CA TYR A 97 -15.99 -2.83 -5.26
C TYR A 97 -14.72 -2.60 -4.45
N ASN A 98 -14.07 -3.70 -4.09
CA ASN A 98 -12.87 -3.70 -3.30
C ASN A 98 -11.61 -3.77 -4.17
N CYS A 99 -11.64 -3.50 -5.48
CA CYS A 99 -10.42 -3.52 -6.25
C CYS A 99 -9.47 -2.39 -5.80
N ARG A 100 -8.16 -2.61 -5.95
CA ARG A 100 -7.12 -1.59 -5.73
C ARG A 100 -6.10 -1.64 -6.86
N CYS A 101 -5.31 -0.58 -6.98
CA CYS A 101 -4.27 -0.47 -7.98
C CYS A 101 -2.89 -0.60 -7.35
N LYS A 102 -1.89 -0.96 -8.17
CA LYS A 102 -0.50 -1.04 -7.75
C LYS A 102 0.29 0.07 -8.40
N ARG A 103 1.13 0.76 -7.61
CA ARG A 103 2.02 1.80 -8.14
C ARG A 103 2.97 1.22 -9.20
N GLY A 104 3.18 1.96 -10.29
CA GLY A 104 4.12 1.57 -11.34
C GLY A 104 3.73 0.34 -12.18
N MET A 105 2.47 -0.12 -12.07
CA MET A 105 1.94 -1.21 -12.90
C MET A 105 1.77 -0.78 -14.36
N LYS A 106 1.90 -1.72 -15.32
CA LYS A 106 1.88 -1.39 -16.77
C LYS A 106 0.62 -0.62 -17.21
N LYS A 107 -0.55 -0.99 -16.68
CA LYS A 107 -1.86 -0.38 -16.99
C LYS A 107 -2.36 0.55 -15.88
N GLU A 108 -1.47 1.21 -15.12
CA GLU A 108 -1.82 2.03 -13.94
C GLU A 108 -2.90 3.07 -14.25
N LYS A 109 -2.72 3.90 -15.29
CA LYS A 109 -3.72 4.91 -15.68
C LYS A 109 -5.10 4.30 -15.93
N ASN A 110 -5.15 3.11 -16.54
CA ASN A 110 -6.41 2.41 -16.80
C ASN A 110 -7.04 1.86 -15.51
N CYS A 111 -6.23 1.28 -14.63
CA CYS A 111 -6.65 0.81 -13.31
C CYS A 111 -7.31 1.94 -12.51
N LEU A 112 -6.64 3.09 -12.42
CA LEU A 112 -7.14 4.25 -11.69
C LEU A 112 -8.42 4.82 -12.32
N ARG A 113 -8.52 4.85 -13.65
CA ARG A 113 -9.75 5.27 -14.34
C ARG A 113 -10.93 4.37 -13.98
N ILE A 114 -10.71 3.05 -13.90
CA ILE A 114 -11.74 2.09 -13.47
C ILE A 114 -12.12 2.34 -12.02
N TYR A 115 -11.14 2.44 -11.12
CA TYR A 115 -11.36 2.71 -9.70
C TYR A 115 -12.19 3.97 -9.48
N TRP A 116 -11.76 5.11 -10.03
CA TRP A 116 -12.45 6.38 -9.83
C TRP A 116 -13.84 6.41 -10.46
N GLY A 117 -14.03 5.71 -11.59
CA GLY A 117 -15.34 5.56 -12.20
C GLY A 117 -16.33 4.81 -11.29
N ILE A 118 -15.86 3.78 -10.57
CA ILE A 118 -16.67 3.03 -9.61
C ILE A 118 -16.87 3.83 -8.33
N TYR A 119 -15.80 4.42 -7.79
CA TYR A 119 -15.81 5.17 -6.54
C TYR A 119 -16.75 6.38 -6.60
N GLN A 120 -16.65 7.18 -7.67
CA GLN A 120 -17.51 8.35 -7.86
C GLN A 120 -18.98 7.97 -8.00
N ALA A 121 -19.25 6.83 -8.63
CA ALA A 121 -20.60 6.32 -8.73
C ALA A 121 -21.12 5.90 -7.33
N LEU A 122 -20.35 5.11 -6.59
CA LEU A 122 -20.81 4.43 -5.37
C LEU A 122 -20.85 5.32 -4.12
N GLN A 123 -19.92 6.26 -3.97
CA GLN A 123 -19.74 7.02 -2.73
C GLN A 123 -20.28 8.44 -2.77
N GLY A 124 -20.89 8.89 -3.88
CA GLY A 124 -21.60 10.17 -3.96
C GLY A 124 -20.91 11.35 -3.24
N ASN A 125 -19.85 11.91 -3.82
CA ASN A 125 -19.15 13.11 -3.31
C ASN A 125 -18.75 13.11 -1.82
N ASP A 126 -18.61 11.96 -1.15
CA ASP A 126 -18.12 11.96 0.23
C ASP A 126 -16.67 12.49 0.29
N PHE A 127 -16.40 13.36 1.27
CA PHE A 127 -15.27 14.30 1.28
C PHE A 127 -13.90 13.62 1.50
N LEU A 128 -13.89 12.37 1.96
CA LEU A 128 -12.67 11.61 2.25
C LEU A 128 -12.35 10.66 1.11
N GLU A 129 -11.58 11.15 0.13
CA GLU A 129 -11.03 10.35 -0.96
C GLU A 129 -10.11 9.24 -0.41
N ASP A 130 -10.62 8.01 -0.33
CA ASP A 130 -9.81 6.83 0.04
C ASP A 130 -8.70 6.58 -0.99
N SER A 131 -7.56 6.05 -0.54
CA SER A 131 -6.45 5.77 -1.44
C SER A 131 -6.80 4.61 -2.39
N PRO A 132 -6.66 4.79 -3.71
CA PRO A 132 -6.90 3.73 -4.69
C PRO A 132 -5.80 2.68 -4.74
N TYR A 133 -4.64 2.94 -4.11
CA TYR A 133 -3.51 2.03 -4.13
C TYR A 133 -3.61 0.98 -3.02
N GLU A 134 -3.02 -0.18 -3.27
CA GLU A 134 -2.79 -1.15 -2.21
C GLU A 134 -1.79 -0.59 -1.19
N PRO A 135 -2.04 -0.77 0.13
CA PRO A 135 -1.04 -0.52 1.16
C PRO A 135 0.24 -1.30 0.85
N VAL A 136 1.39 -0.77 1.26
CA VAL A 136 2.64 -1.46 0.96
C VAL A 136 2.71 -2.79 1.68
N ASN A 137 3.14 -3.83 0.96
CA ASN A 137 3.53 -5.08 1.59
C ASN A 137 4.76 -4.84 2.48
N SER A 138 4.96 -5.73 3.45
CA SER A 138 6.03 -5.73 4.46
C SER A 138 7.47 -5.52 3.92
N ARG A 139 7.69 -5.65 2.60
CA ARG A 139 8.99 -5.46 1.95
C ARG A 139 9.49 -4.01 1.95
N LEU A 140 8.60 -3.01 1.97
CA LEU A 140 9.02 -1.61 2.08
C LEU A 140 9.37 -1.26 3.53
N SER A 141 8.67 -1.83 4.52
CA SER A 141 9.13 -1.82 5.92
C SER A 141 10.45 -2.59 6.09
N ASP A 142 10.70 -3.65 5.32
CA ASP A 142 12.00 -4.32 5.33
C ASP A 142 13.12 -3.44 4.74
N ILE A 143 12.82 -2.44 3.92
CA ILE A 143 13.82 -1.45 3.47
C ILE A 143 14.19 -0.49 4.61
N PHE A 144 13.32 -0.26 5.59
CA PHE A 144 13.72 0.42 6.83
C PHE A 144 14.62 -0.47 7.69
N ARG A 145 14.41 -1.80 7.67
CA ARG A 145 15.28 -2.78 8.34
C ARG A 145 16.62 -3.01 7.64
N LEU A 146 16.67 -2.82 6.32
CA LEU A 146 17.82 -3.07 5.44
C LEU A 146 18.48 -1.78 4.93
N ALA A 147 17.98 -0.60 5.31
CA ALA A 147 18.70 0.64 5.13
C ALA A 147 20.05 0.42 5.81
N PRO A 148 21.16 0.39 5.06
CA PRO A 148 22.44 0.07 5.63
C PRO A 148 22.66 1.02 6.79
N ILE A 149 23.11 0.47 7.91
CA ILE A 149 23.98 1.16 8.83
C ILE A 149 25.08 1.78 7.94
N MET A 150 24.89 3.00 7.46
CA MET A 150 25.94 3.82 6.84
C MET A 150 26.82 4.38 7.96
N GLY A 151 27.16 3.49 8.88
CA GLY A 151 27.85 3.73 10.13
C GLY A 151 28.93 2.67 10.29
N GLU A 152 29.81 2.57 9.30
CA GLU A 152 31.20 2.40 9.70
C GLU A 152 31.60 3.72 10.40
N PRO A 153 32.24 3.67 11.58
CA PRO A 153 32.55 4.87 12.38
C PRO A 153 33.42 5.91 11.66
N ALA A 154 33.97 5.59 10.50
CA ALA A 154 34.77 6.47 9.66
C ALA A 154 33.95 7.48 8.82
N VAL A 155 32.61 7.33 8.71
CA VAL A 155 31.75 8.12 7.78
C VAL A 155 31.24 9.44 8.38
N ALA A 156 31.55 9.75 9.64
CA ALA A 156 31.03 10.93 10.36
C ALA A 156 31.43 12.31 9.77
N ARG A 157 32.22 12.35 8.69
CA ARG A 157 32.64 13.59 8.00
C ARG A 157 32.19 13.70 6.53
N GLU A 158 31.49 12.71 5.97
CA GLU A 158 31.17 12.71 4.53
C GLU A 158 29.66 12.94 4.28
N ASN A 159 29.36 13.69 3.22
CA ASN A 159 27.99 14.05 2.82
C ASN A 159 27.16 12.79 2.45
N ASN A 160 26.14 12.45 3.24
CA ASN A 160 25.29 11.27 3.01
C ASN A 160 24.59 11.28 1.64
N CYS A 161 24.19 12.45 1.14
CA CYS A 161 23.61 12.56 -0.20
C CYS A 161 24.63 12.27 -1.31
N LEU A 162 25.91 12.59 -1.09
CA LEU A 162 26.99 12.21 -2.00
C LEU A 162 27.19 10.69 -1.98
N ASN A 163 27.19 10.07 -0.79
CA ASN A 163 27.35 8.63 -0.65
C ASN A 163 26.18 7.86 -1.28
N ALA A 164 24.94 8.33 -1.12
CA ALA A 164 23.78 7.78 -1.81
C ALA A 164 23.90 7.90 -3.35
N ALA A 165 24.40 9.04 -3.83
CA ALA A 165 24.64 9.23 -5.25
C ALA A 165 25.74 8.30 -5.81
N LYS A 166 26.81 8.04 -5.03
CA LYS A 166 27.85 7.05 -5.36
C LYS A 166 27.24 5.63 -5.41
N ALA A 167 26.46 5.25 -4.40
CA ALA A 167 25.80 3.94 -4.34
C ALA A 167 24.83 3.70 -5.51
N CYS A 168 24.08 4.72 -5.94
CA CYS A 168 23.25 4.63 -7.13
C CYS A 168 24.08 4.43 -8.42
N ASN A 169 25.24 5.09 -8.52
CA ASN A 169 26.10 4.97 -9.70
C ASN A 169 26.78 3.60 -9.82
N LEU A 170 26.93 2.88 -8.71
CA LEU A 170 27.44 1.50 -8.68
C LEU A 170 26.34 0.46 -9.02
N ASN A 171 25.07 0.83 -8.97
CA ASN A 171 23.95 -0.04 -9.33
C ASN A 171 23.48 0.23 -10.76
N ASP A 172 23.57 -0.75 -11.66
CA ASP A 172 23.24 -0.57 -13.08
C ASP A 172 21.79 -0.11 -13.31
N THR A 173 20.84 -0.63 -12.52
CA THR A 173 19.43 -0.22 -12.62
C THR A 173 19.27 1.25 -12.23
N CYS A 174 19.81 1.64 -11.07
CA CYS A 174 19.72 3.01 -10.58
C CYS A 174 20.45 3.98 -11.52
N LYS A 175 21.69 3.68 -11.92
CA LYS A 175 22.48 4.46 -12.87
C LYS A 175 21.74 4.68 -14.20
N LYS A 176 21.14 3.62 -14.75
CA LYS A 176 20.36 3.67 -16.00
C LYS A 176 19.16 4.61 -15.88
N TYR A 177 18.29 4.40 -14.88
CA TYR A 177 17.10 5.24 -14.70
C TYR A 177 17.46 6.67 -14.29
N ARG A 178 18.55 6.86 -13.54
CA ARG A 178 19.08 8.18 -13.18
C ARG A 178 19.48 8.98 -14.41
N SER A 179 20.27 8.37 -15.28
CA SER A 179 20.68 9.01 -16.54
C SER A 179 19.46 9.27 -17.45
N SER A 180 18.49 8.34 -17.47
CA SER A 180 17.25 8.44 -18.24
C SER A 180 16.38 9.63 -17.85
N TYR A 181 16.27 9.99 -16.56
CA TYR A 181 15.54 11.20 -16.17
C TYR A 181 16.39 12.47 -16.27
N ILE A 182 17.69 12.42 -15.97
CA ILE A 182 18.54 13.62 -16.05
C ILE A 182 18.56 14.17 -17.48
N SER A 183 18.73 13.31 -18.49
CA SER A 183 18.82 13.73 -19.90
C SER A 183 17.68 14.66 -20.36
N PRO A 184 16.39 14.28 -20.28
CA PRO A 184 15.29 15.17 -20.67
C PRO A 184 15.05 16.35 -19.72
N CYS A 185 15.55 16.30 -18.48
CA CYS A 185 15.42 17.39 -17.52
C CYS A 185 16.51 18.47 -17.68
N THR A 186 17.65 18.16 -18.31
CA THR A 186 18.75 19.11 -18.54
C THR A 186 18.93 19.49 -20.02
N SER A 187 18.33 18.73 -20.94
CA SER A 187 18.37 19.05 -22.37
C SER A 187 17.53 20.29 -22.66
N ARG A 188 18.19 21.39 -23.03
CA ARG A 188 17.54 22.63 -23.43
C ARG A 188 16.76 22.41 -24.73
N VAL A 189 15.50 22.84 -24.75
CA VAL A 189 14.59 22.64 -25.91
C VAL A 189 14.60 23.87 -26.81
N SER A 190 14.61 25.07 -26.22
CA SER A 190 14.70 26.33 -26.97
C SER A 190 15.35 27.44 -26.12
N THR A 191 15.50 28.63 -26.70
CA THR A 191 15.95 29.81 -25.95
C THR A 191 14.98 30.17 -24.82
N ALA A 192 13.67 29.98 -25.02
CA ALA A 192 12.60 30.30 -24.09
C ALA A 192 12.18 29.14 -23.16
N GLU A 193 12.42 27.89 -23.56
CA GLU A 193 12.09 26.68 -22.79
C GLU A 193 13.35 25.97 -22.29
N VAL A 194 13.51 25.95 -20.97
CA VAL A 194 14.68 25.37 -20.29
C VAL A 194 14.76 23.86 -20.48
N CYS A 195 13.62 23.16 -20.58
CA CYS A 195 13.57 21.71 -20.75
C CYS A 195 12.18 21.23 -21.24
N ASN A 196 12.08 19.96 -21.65
CA ASN A 196 10.79 19.32 -21.89
C ASN A 196 10.21 18.74 -20.58
N LYS A 197 9.47 19.56 -19.84
CA LYS A 197 8.91 19.21 -18.52
C LYS A 197 8.08 17.91 -18.54
N ARG A 198 7.29 17.68 -19.61
CA ARG A 198 6.48 16.45 -19.77
C ARG A 198 7.33 15.19 -19.86
N LYS A 199 8.43 15.21 -20.64
CA LYS A 199 9.37 14.08 -20.74
C LYS A 199 10.13 13.88 -19.43
N CYS A 200 10.60 14.98 -18.82
CA CYS A 200 11.27 14.98 -17.52
C CYS A 200 10.40 14.33 -16.43
N HIS A 201 9.16 14.79 -16.25
CA HIS A 201 8.18 14.24 -15.30
C HIS A 201 7.88 12.76 -15.55
N LYS A 202 7.73 12.35 -16.82
CA LYS A 202 7.51 10.92 -17.16
C LYS A 202 8.71 10.06 -16.73
N ALA A 203 9.93 10.53 -16.97
CA ALA A 203 11.15 9.80 -16.62
C ALA A 203 11.38 9.77 -15.09
N LEU A 204 11.07 10.86 -14.38
CA LEU A 204 11.09 10.91 -12.91
C LEU A 204 10.15 9.89 -12.28
N ARG A 205 8.89 9.78 -12.77
CA ARG A 205 7.97 8.75 -12.30
C ARG A 205 8.52 7.34 -12.51
N GLN A 206 9.12 7.09 -13.68
CA GLN A 206 9.76 5.79 -13.96
C GLN A 206 10.93 5.50 -13.03
N PHE A 207 11.75 6.51 -12.67
CA PHE A 207 12.84 6.34 -11.71
C PHE A 207 12.30 5.89 -10.34
N PHE A 208 11.34 6.63 -9.76
CA PHE A 208 10.81 6.30 -8.44
C PHE A 208 9.92 5.05 -8.42
N ASP A 209 9.34 4.65 -9.55
CA ASP A 209 8.53 3.42 -9.64
C ASP A 209 9.38 2.15 -9.94
N LYS A 210 10.59 2.27 -10.50
CA LYS A 210 11.42 1.13 -10.94
C LYS A 210 12.73 0.94 -10.18
N VAL A 211 13.30 2.01 -9.62
CA VAL A 211 14.55 1.92 -8.86
C VAL A 211 14.24 1.42 -7.46
N PRO A 212 14.99 0.43 -6.93
CA PRO A 212 14.81 -0.05 -5.56
C PRO A 212 14.87 1.11 -4.55
N PRO A 213 13.94 1.17 -3.57
CA PRO A 213 13.89 2.28 -2.62
C PRO A 213 15.20 2.51 -1.84
N LYS A 214 15.98 1.45 -1.57
CA LYS A 214 17.34 1.57 -0.99
C LYS A 214 18.23 2.60 -1.70
N HIS A 215 18.13 2.74 -3.02
CA HIS A 215 18.92 3.71 -3.78
C HIS A 215 18.18 5.02 -4.03
N SER A 216 16.89 4.97 -4.42
CA SER A 216 16.13 6.17 -4.74
C SER A 216 15.83 7.02 -3.50
N TYR A 217 15.49 6.40 -2.37
CA TYR A 217 15.22 7.09 -1.12
C TYR A 217 16.51 7.58 -0.46
N GLY A 218 17.61 6.83 -0.60
CA GLY A 218 18.94 7.31 -0.17
C GLY A 218 19.30 8.66 -0.79
N MET A 219 19.01 8.86 -2.07
CA MET A 219 19.26 10.14 -2.76
C MET A 219 18.24 11.24 -2.41
N LEU A 220 16.98 10.86 -2.18
CA LEU A 220 15.90 11.82 -1.95
C LEU A 220 15.82 12.30 -0.50
N PHE A 221 16.02 11.39 0.46
CA PHE A 221 15.79 11.60 1.90
C PHE A 221 17.07 11.52 2.74
N CYS A 222 18.25 11.64 2.12
CA CYS A 222 19.53 11.71 2.84
C CYS A 222 19.50 12.78 3.95
N SER A 223 20.00 12.41 5.13
CA SER A 223 20.27 13.35 6.22
C SER A 223 21.50 14.22 5.88
N CYS A 224 21.57 15.42 6.44
CA CYS A 224 22.70 16.31 6.25
C CYS A 224 23.25 16.71 7.62
N PRO A 225 24.53 16.40 7.92
CA PRO A 225 25.13 16.75 9.19
C PRO A 225 25.33 18.27 9.33
N PRO A 226 25.44 18.79 10.56
CA PRO A 226 25.64 20.21 10.83
C PRO A 226 26.88 20.84 10.16
N SER A 227 27.94 20.05 9.94
CA SER A 227 29.22 20.51 9.40
C SER A 227 29.18 20.93 7.92
N ASP A 228 28.32 20.31 7.10
CA ASP A 228 28.26 20.47 5.64
C ASP A 228 26.84 20.84 5.13
N GLN A 229 26.07 21.50 5.98
CA GLN A 229 24.64 21.72 5.78
C GLN A 229 24.29 22.25 4.38
N THR A 230 24.90 23.35 3.94
CA THR A 230 24.50 24.01 2.70
C THR A 230 24.72 23.16 1.44
N ALA A 231 25.91 22.54 1.30
CA ALA A 231 26.23 21.73 0.12
C ALA A 231 25.42 20.42 0.09
N CYS A 232 25.18 19.81 1.25
CA CYS A 232 24.35 18.62 1.37
C CYS A 232 22.88 18.93 1.09
N PHE A 233 22.33 20.00 1.66
CA PHE A 233 20.94 20.43 1.42
C PHE A 233 20.70 20.77 -0.06
N GLU A 234 21.61 21.50 -0.70
CA GLU A 234 21.48 21.78 -2.13
C GLU A 234 21.59 20.51 -2.97
N ARG A 235 22.49 19.56 -2.64
CA ARG A 235 22.53 18.26 -3.34
C ARG A 235 21.20 17.51 -3.22
N ARG A 236 20.60 17.48 -2.03
CA ARG A 236 19.28 16.87 -1.79
C ARG A 236 18.17 17.56 -2.59
N ARG A 237 18.14 18.90 -2.58
CA ARG A 237 17.15 19.69 -3.34
C ARG A 237 17.28 19.52 -4.86
N GLN A 238 18.52 19.32 -5.34
CA GLN A 238 18.83 19.13 -6.75
C GLN A 238 18.54 17.70 -7.27
N THR A 239 18.20 16.75 -6.40
CA THR A 239 17.92 15.34 -6.77
C THR A 239 16.89 15.20 -7.89
N ILE A 240 15.89 16.08 -7.95
CA ILE A 240 14.83 16.05 -8.98
C ILE A 240 15.02 17.07 -10.11
N VAL A 241 16.15 17.78 -10.17
CA VAL A 241 16.40 18.86 -11.14
C VAL A 241 15.32 19.96 -11.09
N PRO A 242 15.23 20.73 -10.00
CA PRO A 242 14.10 21.62 -9.73
C PRO A 242 13.89 22.70 -10.79
N VAL A 243 14.96 23.21 -11.42
CA VAL A 243 14.89 24.22 -12.48
C VAL A 243 14.00 23.79 -13.66
N CYS A 244 13.84 22.48 -13.87
CA CYS A 244 12.99 21.91 -14.90
C CYS A 244 11.70 21.29 -14.33
N SER A 245 11.83 20.47 -13.29
CA SER A 245 10.73 19.61 -12.83
C SER A 245 9.81 20.30 -11.83
N TYR A 246 10.29 21.33 -11.12
CA TYR A 246 9.61 21.96 -10.00
C TYR A 246 9.25 23.41 -10.31
N GLU A 247 10.24 24.22 -10.64
CA GLU A 247 10.10 25.66 -10.87
C GLU A 247 9.30 25.95 -12.15
N GLU A 248 8.53 27.03 -12.12
CA GLU A 248 7.79 27.59 -13.24
C GLU A 248 7.97 29.11 -13.30
N LYS A 249 7.58 29.74 -14.41
CA LYS A 249 7.72 31.19 -14.59
C LYS A 249 6.90 32.00 -13.58
N GLN A 250 5.76 31.46 -13.17
CA GLN A 250 4.84 32.06 -12.22
C GLN A 250 4.41 31.00 -11.22
N LYS A 251 4.20 31.40 -9.97
CA LYS A 251 3.62 30.54 -8.94
C LYS A 251 2.09 30.66 -9.00
N PRO A 252 1.38 29.58 -9.35
CA PRO A 252 -0.09 29.57 -9.30
C PRO A 252 -0.59 29.49 -7.86
N ASN A 253 -1.89 29.73 -7.68
CA ASN A 253 -2.55 29.46 -6.40
C ASN A 253 -2.57 27.95 -6.11
N CYS A 254 -2.33 27.54 -4.87
CA CYS A 254 -2.30 26.12 -4.51
C CYS A 254 -3.64 25.39 -4.74
N LEU A 255 -4.78 26.06 -4.57
CA LEU A 255 -6.10 25.46 -4.83
C LEU A 255 -6.34 25.24 -6.33
N GLU A 256 -5.86 26.14 -7.19
CA GLU A 256 -5.90 25.96 -8.65
C GLU A 256 -5.01 24.78 -9.07
N LEU A 257 -3.81 24.67 -8.49
CA LEU A 257 -2.91 23.54 -8.72
C LEU A 257 -3.53 22.22 -8.24
N GLN A 258 -4.21 22.23 -7.09
CA GLN A 258 -4.95 21.09 -6.57
C GLN A 258 -6.09 20.69 -7.50
N ALA A 259 -6.88 21.64 -8.00
CA ALA A 259 -7.93 21.40 -8.97
C ALA A 259 -7.38 20.78 -10.27
N SER A 260 -6.27 21.32 -10.80
CA SER A 260 -5.57 20.75 -11.95
C SER A 260 -5.11 19.30 -11.70
N CYS A 261 -4.55 19.01 -10.52
CA CYS A 261 -4.17 17.66 -10.11
C CYS A 261 -5.35 16.69 -10.07
N LYS A 262 -6.51 17.13 -9.54
CA LYS A 262 -7.75 16.32 -9.46
C LYS A 262 -8.28 15.88 -10.84
N THR A 263 -8.00 16.62 -11.91
CA THR A 263 -8.38 16.21 -13.28
C THR A 263 -7.56 15.03 -13.83
N ASN A 264 -6.35 14.82 -13.30
CA ASN A 264 -5.45 13.77 -13.75
C ASN A 264 -5.52 12.58 -12.80
N TYR A 265 -6.02 11.43 -13.28
CA TYR A 265 -6.15 10.22 -12.47
C TYR A 265 -4.87 9.81 -11.73
N ILE A 266 -3.69 9.98 -12.33
CA ILE A 266 -2.44 9.66 -11.62
C ILE A 266 -2.22 10.68 -10.49
N CYS A 267 -2.28 11.98 -10.78
CA CYS A 267 -2.03 12.99 -9.76
C CYS A 267 -3.05 12.94 -8.62
N ARG A 268 -4.35 12.89 -8.95
CA ARG A 268 -5.44 12.73 -7.97
C ARG A 268 -5.19 11.56 -7.03
N SER A 269 -4.88 10.39 -7.59
CA SER A 269 -4.62 9.18 -6.80
C SER A 269 -3.39 9.30 -5.92
N ARG A 270 -2.29 9.89 -6.43
CA ARG A 270 -1.06 10.05 -5.64
C ARG A 270 -1.22 11.12 -4.54
N LEU A 271 -2.06 12.13 -4.77
CA LEU A 271 -2.39 13.15 -3.77
C LEU A 271 -3.29 12.59 -2.66
N ALA A 272 -4.32 11.81 -3.01
CA ALA A 272 -5.14 11.11 -2.03
C ALA A 272 -4.30 10.16 -1.16
N ASP A 273 -3.39 9.41 -1.79
CA ASP A 273 -2.46 8.51 -1.09
C ASP A 273 -1.55 9.26 -0.10
N PHE A 274 -1.11 10.48 -0.45
CA PHE A 274 -0.32 11.33 0.43
C PHE A 274 -1.12 11.82 1.64
N PHE A 275 -2.35 12.30 1.44
CA PHE A 275 -3.20 12.74 2.55
C PHE A 275 -3.50 11.60 3.51
N VAL A 276 -3.77 10.40 2.99
CA VAL A 276 -4.14 9.24 3.80
C VAL A 276 -2.95 8.67 4.59
N ASN A 277 -1.76 8.60 4.00
CA ASN A 277 -0.61 7.92 4.62
C ASN A 277 0.32 8.85 5.41
N CYS A 278 0.32 10.15 5.11
CA CYS A 278 1.11 11.15 5.84
C CYS A 278 0.24 12.00 6.79
N GLN A 279 -0.97 11.56 7.13
CA GLN A 279 -1.83 12.29 8.05
C GLN A 279 -1.14 12.43 9.42
N PRO A 280 -0.89 13.67 9.89
CA PRO A 280 -0.28 13.89 11.19
C PRO A 280 -1.28 13.58 12.31
N GLU A 281 -0.80 12.97 13.40
CA GLU A 281 -1.56 12.70 14.62
C GLU A 281 -0.70 13.07 15.82
N SER A 282 -1.10 14.11 16.56
CA SER A 282 -0.29 14.68 17.64
C SER A 282 -0.20 13.76 18.86
N ARG A 283 -1.13 12.83 19.02
CA ARG A 283 -1.13 11.84 20.10
C ARG A 283 -0.29 10.60 19.80
N SER A 284 0.05 10.36 18.54
CA SER A 284 0.92 9.22 18.17
C SER A 284 2.38 9.55 18.47
N LEU A 285 3.12 8.58 19.01
CA LEU A 285 4.56 8.68 19.23
C LEU A 285 5.34 8.88 17.92
N SER A 286 4.83 8.30 16.82
CA SER A 286 5.42 8.49 15.48
C SER A 286 5.09 9.86 14.87
N GLY A 287 4.05 10.53 15.40
CA GLY A 287 3.44 11.70 14.78
C GLY A 287 2.58 11.39 13.55
N CYS A 288 2.41 10.12 13.16
CA CYS A 288 1.59 9.66 12.03
C CYS A 288 0.35 8.90 12.52
N LEU A 289 -0.80 9.08 11.87
CA LEU A 289 -2.03 8.38 12.23
C LEU A 289 -1.93 6.84 12.08
N LYS A 290 -1.28 6.35 11.02
CA LYS A 290 -1.10 4.91 10.76
C LYS A 290 0.19 4.33 11.32
N GLU A 291 1.01 5.15 11.96
CA GLU A 291 2.33 4.77 12.51
C GLU A 291 3.28 4.07 11.52
N ASN A 292 3.15 4.36 10.22
CA ASN A 292 3.97 3.75 9.16
C ASN A 292 4.70 4.81 8.32
N TYR A 293 5.98 5.05 8.65
CA TYR A 293 6.83 5.95 7.88
C TYR A 293 7.04 5.50 6.44
N ALA A 294 7.04 4.19 6.16
CA ALA A 294 7.28 3.67 4.82
C ALA A 294 6.16 4.06 3.85
N ASP A 295 4.92 3.95 4.30
CA ASP A 295 3.74 4.36 3.52
C ASP A 295 3.79 5.87 3.24
N CYS A 296 4.14 6.68 4.25
CA CYS A 296 4.25 8.13 4.05
C CYS A 296 5.36 8.51 3.06
N LEU A 297 6.57 7.95 3.18
CA LEU A 297 7.66 8.23 2.22
C LEU A 297 7.34 7.73 0.81
N LEU A 298 6.64 6.59 0.69
CA LEU A 298 6.14 6.12 -0.58
C LEU A 298 5.13 7.10 -1.17
N ALA A 299 4.14 7.54 -0.40
CA ALA A 299 3.13 8.47 -0.87
C ALA A 299 3.76 9.81 -1.31
N TYR A 300 4.67 10.37 -0.51
CA TYR A 300 5.42 11.59 -0.86
C TYR A 300 6.23 11.43 -2.15
N SER A 301 7.06 10.39 -2.26
CA SER A 301 7.86 10.15 -3.46
C SER A 301 7.00 9.86 -4.69
N GLY A 302 5.77 9.37 -4.49
CA GLY A 302 4.79 9.12 -5.53
C GLY A 302 4.19 10.37 -6.18
N LEU A 303 4.28 11.53 -5.53
CA LEU A 303 3.90 12.82 -6.09
C LEU A 303 4.93 13.36 -7.09
N ILE A 304 6.19 12.94 -6.99
CA ILE A 304 7.28 13.47 -7.82
C ILE A 304 7.06 13.07 -9.28
N GLY A 305 7.11 14.08 -10.15
CA GLY A 305 6.82 13.93 -11.58
C GLY A 305 5.33 13.97 -11.89
N THR A 306 4.47 14.38 -10.97
CA THR A 306 3.09 14.83 -11.27
C THR A 306 3.03 16.36 -11.34
N VAL A 307 1.86 16.93 -11.61
CA VAL A 307 1.68 18.40 -11.53
C VAL A 307 1.85 18.91 -10.08
N MET A 308 1.57 18.07 -9.08
CA MET A 308 1.75 18.37 -7.66
C MET A 308 3.11 17.87 -7.15
N THR A 309 4.21 18.20 -7.84
CA THR A 309 5.56 17.76 -7.43
C THR A 309 6.06 18.61 -6.26
N PRO A 310 6.27 18.05 -5.05
CA PRO A 310 6.88 18.78 -3.94
C PRO A 310 8.41 18.79 -4.05
N ASN A 311 9.05 19.79 -3.44
CA ASN A 311 10.49 19.77 -3.21
C ASN A 311 10.85 20.50 -1.90
N TYR A 312 12.09 20.31 -1.45
CA TYR A 312 12.64 20.99 -0.28
C TYR A 312 12.69 22.50 -0.47
N LEU A 313 12.17 23.22 0.53
CA LEU A 313 12.35 24.66 0.66
C LEU A 313 13.76 24.98 1.16
N ARG A 314 14.24 26.19 0.86
CA ARG A 314 15.50 26.72 1.42
C ARG A 314 15.27 27.16 2.87
N SER A 315 15.09 26.19 3.75
CA SER A 315 14.85 26.36 5.19
C SER A 315 15.83 25.50 5.99
N PRO A 316 16.27 25.94 7.18
CA PRO A 316 17.08 25.09 8.07
C PRO A 316 16.29 23.87 8.57
N LYS A 317 14.96 23.95 8.58
CA LYS A 317 14.07 22.83 8.93
C LYS A 317 13.78 21.98 7.69
N ILE A 318 13.56 20.67 7.88
CA ILE A 318 13.02 19.80 6.83
C ILE A 318 11.59 20.25 6.54
N SER A 319 11.41 21.04 5.48
CA SER A 319 10.11 21.52 5.03
C SER A 319 10.05 21.42 3.52
N VAL A 320 8.90 20.99 3.01
CA VAL A 320 8.66 20.71 1.61
C VAL A 320 7.38 21.42 1.18
N SER A 321 7.30 21.79 -0.09
CA SER A 321 6.07 22.36 -0.65
C SER A 321 5.98 22.11 -2.15
N PRO A 322 4.79 21.91 -2.72
CA PRO A 322 4.59 22.07 -4.17
C PRO A 322 4.96 23.49 -4.65
N TYR A 323 5.11 23.67 -5.97
CA TYR A 323 5.42 25.00 -6.54
C TYR A 323 4.15 25.84 -6.68
N CYS A 324 3.62 26.32 -5.56
CA CYS A 324 2.45 27.21 -5.49
C CYS A 324 2.54 28.11 -4.25
N ASP A 325 1.64 29.06 -4.13
CA ASP A 325 1.40 29.82 -2.90
C ASP A 325 -0.10 30.11 -2.71
N CYS A 326 -0.43 30.77 -1.60
CA CYS A 326 -1.80 31.15 -1.28
C CYS A 326 -2.09 32.63 -1.58
N SER A 327 -1.39 33.22 -2.54
CA SER A 327 -1.72 34.53 -3.08
C SER A 327 -3.03 34.45 -3.85
N ASN A 328 -3.87 35.48 -3.78
CA ASN A 328 -5.16 35.57 -4.49
C ASN A 328 -6.21 34.49 -4.10
N SER A 329 -6.12 33.86 -2.93
CA SER A 329 -7.13 32.88 -2.48
C SER A 329 -8.48 33.48 -2.07
N GLY A 330 -8.56 34.79 -1.83
CA GLY A 330 -9.78 35.46 -1.37
C GLY A 330 -10.35 34.82 -0.09
N ASN A 331 -11.61 34.41 -0.14
CA ASN A 331 -12.31 33.76 0.99
C ASN A 331 -11.80 32.34 1.31
N ASN A 332 -11.08 31.69 0.37
CA ASN A 332 -10.56 30.33 0.56
C ASN A 332 -9.12 30.32 1.09
N LYS A 333 -8.67 31.43 1.71
CA LYS A 333 -7.31 31.55 2.24
C LYS A 333 -7.01 30.50 3.31
N ASP A 334 -7.93 30.31 4.25
CA ASP A 334 -7.78 29.32 5.32
C ASP A 334 -7.69 27.88 4.79
N GLU A 335 -8.45 27.55 3.74
CA GLU A 335 -8.38 26.24 3.09
C GLU A 335 -7.03 26.05 2.39
N CYS A 336 -6.55 27.08 1.69
CA CYS A 336 -5.25 27.06 1.04
C CYS A 336 -4.10 26.93 2.04
N ASP A 337 -4.19 27.64 3.18
CA ASP A 337 -3.17 27.59 4.23
C ASP A 337 -3.12 26.20 4.87
N LYS A 338 -4.28 25.62 5.22
CA LYS A 338 -4.34 24.22 5.69
C LYS A 338 -3.75 23.23 4.69
N PHE A 339 -4.04 23.41 3.40
CA PHE A 339 -3.45 22.59 2.35
C PHE A 339 -1.93 22.71 2.31
N THR A 340 -1.41 23.93 2.41
CA THR A 340 0.04 24.20 2.37
C THR A 340 0.75 23.70 3.63
N GLU A 341 0.16 23.93 4.80
CA GLU A 341 0.65 23.45 6.11
C GLU A 341 0.76 21.92 6.15
N PHE A 342 -0.13 21.20 5.47
CA PHE A 342 -0.04 19.75 5.35
C PHE A 342 1.25 19.26 4.65
N PHE A 343 1.90 20.11 3.84
CA PHE A 343 3.22 19.83 3.28
C PHE A 343 4.34 20.44 4.13
N THR A 344 4.20 21.69 4.56
CA THR A 344 5.30 22.45 5.17
C THR A 344 5.52 22.14 6.64
N GLU A 345 4.45 21.87 7.38
CA GLU A 345 4.42 21.69 8.84
C GLU A 345 3.85 20.31 9.25
N ASN A 346 4.19 19.28 8.48
CA ASN A 346 3.77 17.92 8.74
C ASN A 346 4.78 17.15 9.60
N THR A 347 4.42 16.92 10.87
CA THR A 347 5.24 16.17 11.83
C THR A 347 5.49 14.73 11.39
N CYS A 348 4.47 14.04 10.85
CA CYS A 348 4.61 12.67 10.35
C CYS A 348 5.67 12.58 9.24
N LEU A 349 5.57 13.44 8.22
CA LEU A 349 6.51 13.45 7.11
C LEU A 349 7.92 13.86 7.55
N ARG A 350 8.02 14.87 8.44
CA ARG A 350 9.29 15.32 9.01
C ARG A 350 10.00 14.17 9.73
N ASN A 351 9.28 13.47 10.61
CA ASN A 351 9.81 12.35 11.38
C ASN A 351 10.20 11.18 10.47
N ALA A 352 9.38 10.87 9.45
CA ALA A 352 9.67 9.81 8.48
C ALA A 352 10.97 10.07 7.70
N ILE A 353 11.17 11.30 7.22
CA ILE A 353 12.40 11.69 6.51
C ILE A 353 13.62 11.63 7.44
N GLN A 354 13.47 12.09 8.69
CA GLN A 354 14.54 12.05 9.68
C GLN A 354 14.92 10.62 10.08
N ALA A 355 13.92 9.78 10.36
CA ALA A 355 14.13 8.38 10.71
C ALA A 355 14.87 7.63 9.60
N PHE A 356 14.45 7.83 8.34
CA PHE A 356 15.15 7.26 7.19
C PHE A 356 16.58 7.80 7.04
N GLY A 357 16.77 9.11 7.14
CA GLY A 357 18.08 9.74 6.98
C GLY A 357 19.09 9.38 8.07
N ASN A 358 18.62 9.10 9.30
CA ASN A 358 19.48 8.73 10.43
C ASN A 358 19.75 7.21 10.50
N GLY A 359 19.06 6.40 9.68
CA GLY A 359 19.13 4.94 9.78
C GLY A 359 18.55 4.40 11.09
N THR A 360 17.80 5.22 11.82
CA THR A 360 17.10 4.82 13.04
C THR A 360 15.75 4.23 12.65
N ASP A 361 15.68 2.90 12.63
CA ASP A 361 14.40 2.21 12.79
C ASP A 361 13.76 2.65 14.11
N VAL A 362 12.44 2.86 14.11
CA VAL A 362 11.70 2.94 15.36
C VAL A 362 11.63 1.51 15.87
N GLY A 363 12.67 1.08 16.59
CA GLY A 363 12.76 -0.19 17.29
C GLY A 363 11.74 -0.34 18.44
N VAL A 364 10.50 0.11 18.25
CA VAL A 364 9.39 0.01 19.21
C VAL A 364 8.27 -0.90 18.71
N TRP A 365 8.26 -1.28 17.43
CA TRP A 365 7.14 -2.08 16.89
C TRP A 365 7.61 -3.32 16.15
N GLN A 366 8.12 -4.28 16.92
CA GLN A 366 7.76 -5.67 16.65
C GLN A 366 6.27 -5.80 16.99
N PRO A 367 5.39 -6.27 16.08
CA PRO A 367 4.25 -7.03 16.56
C PRO A 367 4.87 -8.16 17.36
N MET A 368 4.62 -8.24 18.66
CA MET A 368 4.92 -9.46 19.40
C MET A 368 4.32 -10.60 18.56
N SER A 369 5.17 -11.54 18.15
CA SER A 369 4.69 -12.85 17.71
C SER A 369 3.61 -13.27 18.71
N PRO A 370 2.44 -13.76 18.28
CA PRO A 370 1.45 -14.24 19.23
C PRO A 370 2.18 -15.25 20.12
N VAL A 371 2.33 -14.88 21.40
CA VAL A 371 2.89 -15.77 22.41
C VAL A 371 2.04 -17.02 22.30
N GLN A 372 2.66 -18.12 21.88
CA GLN A 372 2.03 -19.41 21.94
C GLN A 372 1.65 -19.60 23.40
N THR A 373 0.35 -19.53 23.68
CA THR A 373 -0.20 -19.94 24.95
C THR A 373 0.10 -21.43 25.07
N THR A 374 1.26 -21.78 25.60
CA THR A 374 1.54 -23.13 26.06
C THR A 374 0.62 -23.37 27.24
N THR A 375 -0.57 -23.91 26.96
CA THR A 375 -1.37 -24.64 27.93
C THR A 375 -0.48 -25.73 28.51
N SER A 376 0.05 -25.49 29.70
CA SER A 376 0.76 -26.48 30.49
C SER A 376 -0.21 -27.61 30.82
N THR A 377 -0.07 -28.73 30.11
CA THR A 377 -0.77 -29.98 30.41
C THR A 377 -0.25 -30.51 31.75
N THR A 378 -1.10 -30.45 32.76
CA THR A 378 -0.94 -31.05 34.07
C THR A 378 -0.73 -32.57 33.92
N THR A 379 0.41 -33.09 34.38
CA THR A 379 0.58 -34.52 34.69
C THR A 379 1.21 -34.65 36.08
N PRO A 380 0.64 -35.45 37.01
CA PRO A 380 1.11 -35.54 38.40
C PRO A 380 1.92 -36.82 38.67
N TYR A 381 3.05 -36.71 39.39
CA TYR A 381 3.80 -37.70 40.23
C TYR A 381 5.32 -37.36 40.21
N GLN A 382 6.16 -37.39 41.24
CA GLN A 382 6.14 -37.89 42.62
C GLN A 382 7.03 -37.03 43.55
N ARG A 383 6.74 -37.15 44.86
CA ARG A 383 7.48 -36.66 46.03
C ARG A 383 8.94 -37.15 46.10
N LYS A 384 9.85 -36.25 46.53
CA LYS A 384 10.80 -36.55 47.61
C LYS A 384 11.12 -35.27 48.40
N ARG A 385 11.18 -35.43 49.72
CA ARG A 385 11.09 -34.44 50.80
C ARG A 385 12.48 -34.16 51.38
N GLU A 386 12.74 -32.92 51.79
CA GLU A 386 13.61 -32.42 52.89
C GLU A 386 14.07 -30.98 52.51
N ARG A 387 14.14 -29.94 53.36
CA ARG A 387 13.93 -29.69 54.79
C ARG A 387 13.93 -28.14 54.96
N ASN A 388 12.98 -27.57 55.70
CA ASN A 388 12.93 -26.14 56.13
C ASN A 388 13.71 -25.97 57.46
N PRO A 389 13.97 -24.77 58.05
CA PRO A 389 13.03 -23.61 58.10
C PRO A 389 13.60 -22.16 58.25
N ASN A 390 12.66 -21.20 58.33
CA ASN A 390 12.69 -19.80 58.85
C ASN A 390 13.05 -18.72 57.79
N THR A 391 12.34 -17.60 57.61
CA THR A 391 11.60 -16.74 58.57
C THR A 391 10.56 -15.84 57.84
N ILE A 392 9.62 -15.32 58.62
CA ILE A 392 8.39 -14.54 58.33
C ILE A 392 8.70 -13.12 57.81
N ASP A 393 7.96 -12.62 56.79
CA ASP A 393 7.10 -11.41 56.95
C ASP A 393 6.19 -11.11 55.74
N ASN A 394 4.97 -10.67 56.05
CA ASN A 394 3.89 -10.31 55.14
C ASN A 394 3.97 -8.82 54.77
N HIS A 395 3.85 -8.47 53.48
CA HIS A 395 3.26 -7.20 53.09
C HIS A 395 2.45 -7.31 51.79
N ILE A 396 1.19 -6.88 51.91
CA ILE A 396 0.19 -6.72 50.87
C ILE A 396 0.51 -5.44 50.09
N ASN A 397 0.56 -5.51 48.75
CA ASN A 397 0.06 -4.40 47.92
C ASN A 397 -0.38 -4.88 46.53
N THR A 398 -1.69 -4.91 46.43
CA THR A 398 -2.62 -4.83 45.30
C THR A 398 -2.04 -4.23 44.01
N ASP A 399 -1.99 -5.06 42.97
CA ASP A 399 -1.94 -4.65 41.57
C ASP A 399 -3.31 -4.95 40.94
N PRO A 400 -3.98 -3.97 40.34
CA PRO A 400 -4.96 -4.28 39.32
C PRO A 400 -4.75 -3.41 38.06
N GLY A 401 -4.01 -3.97 37.11
CA GLY A 401 -4.15 -3.60 35.71
C GLY A 401 -5.48 -4.09 35.15
N ILE A 402 -6.42 -3.16 34.90
CA ILE A 402 -7.51 -3.32 33.93
C ILE A 402 -7.68 -1.97 33.23
N TYR A 403 -7.11 -1.86 32.02
CA TYR A 403 -7.33 -0.71 31.14
C TYR A 403 -8.77 -0.71 30.64
N HIS A 404 -9.55 0.26 31.12
CA HIS A 404 -10.87 0.60 30.61
C HIS A 404 -10.72 1.51 29.37
N PHE A 405 -11.18 1.04 28.21
CA PHE A 405 -11.42 1.87 27.02
C PHE A 405 -12.82 2.48 27.15
N CYS A 406 -12.91 3.79 27.43
CA CYS A 406 -13.84 4.78 26.83
C CYS A 406 -13.91 6.06 27.70
N GLY A 407 -13.82 7.23 27.08
CA GLY A 407 -13.97 8.57 27.69
C GLY A 407 -12.75 9.46 27.40
N SER A 408 -12.85 10.67 26.83
CA SER A 408 -13.98 11.58 26.68
C SER A 408 -13.73 12.62 25.58
N LEU A 409 -14.77 12.88 24.78
CA LEU A 409 -15.04 14.17 24.17
C LEU A 409 -15.47 15.13 25.29
N GLN A 410 -14.52 15.79 25.94
CA GLN A 410 -14.86 16.91 26.82
C GLN A 410 -13.70 17.92 26.93
N ALA A 411 -13.42 18.62 25.83
CA ALA A 411 -12.66 19.87 25.87
C ALA A 411 -12.95 20.72 24.63
N GLN A 412 -14.22 21.05 24.36
CA GLN A 412 -14.59 22.16 23.47
C GLN A 412 -16.07 22.49 23.60
N LYS A 413 -16.48 23.05 24.75
CA LYS A 413 -17.69 23.88 24.85
C LYS A 413 -17.55 24.86 26.01
N LEU A 414 -16.82 25.94 25.75
CA LEU A 414 -16.96 27.20 26.48
C LEU A 414 -17.24 28.28 25.44
N LYS A 415 -18.54 28.45 25.17
CA LYS A 415 -19.28 29.58 24.57
C LYS A 415 -20.36 29.06 23.62
N SER A 416 -21.57 28.95 24.17
CA SER A 416 -22.85 29.40 23.58
C SER A 416 -24.01 28.61 24.20
N ASN A 417 -24.89 29.35 24.90
CA ASN A 417 -26.15 28.88 25.46
C ASN A 417 -27.16 28.56 24.34
N SER A 418 -27.70 27.34 24.34
CA SER A 418 -29.11 27.05 24.02
C SER A 418 -29.45 25.57 24.30
N THR A 419 -30.30 25.39 25.31
CA THR A 419 -31.26 24.33 25.67
C THR A 419 -31.48 23.06 24.82
N VAL A 420 -31.53 21.91 25.54
CA VAL A 420 -32.39 20.70 25.39
C VAL A 420 -32.10 19.82 24.15
N ASP A 421 -31.85 18.50 24.20
CA ASP A 421 -32.52 17.40 24.92
C ASP A 421 -31.59 16.18 25.11
N GLY A 422 -31.86 15.35 26.13
CA GLY A 422 -31.01 14.21 26.52
C GLY A 422 -31.29 12.93 25.73
N ILE A 423 -30.25 12.14 25.44
CA ILE A 423 -30.39 10.77 24.94
C ILE A 423 -29.67 9.81 25.92
N LEU A 424 -30.49 8.96 26.53
CA LEU A 424 -30.16 7.83 27.41
C LEU A 424 -29.41 6.74 26.62
N CYS A 425 -28.29 6.24 27.14
CA CYS A 425 -27.72 4.95 26.72
C CYS A 425 -28.21 3.86 27.68
N VAL A 426 -28.95 2.88 27.16
CA VAL A 426 -29.43 1.70 27.90
C VAL A 426 -28.42 0.57 27.71
N ASP A 427 -28.01 -0.04 28.83
CA ASP A 427 -27.16 -1.22 28.96
C ASP A 427 -28.04 -2.48 28.97
N PRO A 428 -27.73 -3.60 28.29
CA PRO A 428 -28.48 -4.84 28.47
C PRO A 428 -27.90 -5.67 29.64
N GLN A 429 -28.68 -5.77 30.72
CA GLN A 429 -28.48 -6.72 31.81
C GLN A 429 -28.60 -8.18 31.35
N ILE A 430 -27.74 -9.01 31.96
CA ILE A 430 -27.75 -10.47 31.92
C ILE A 430 -28.86 -10.97 32.84
N ASP A 431 -29.80 -11.76 32.31
CA ASP A 431 -30.58 -12.72 33.09
C ASP A 431 -30.82 -14.00 32.27
N SER A 432 -30.50 -15.14 32.86
CA SER A 432 -30.82 -16.47 32.34
C SER A 432 -32.16 -16.95 32.93
N PRO A 433 -32.96 -17.71 32.19
CA PRO A 433 -33.11 -19.10 32.60
C PRO A 433 -33.10 -20.12 31.44
N SER A 434 -32.58 -21.29 31.79
CA SER A 434 -32.46 -22.53 31.03
C SER A 434 -33.73 -23.00 30.32
N THR A 435 -33.60 -23.47 29.06
CA THR A 435 -34.09 -24.80 28.62
C THR A 435 -33.43 -25.21 27.28
N SER A 436 -33.22 -26.52 27.18
CA SER A 436 -32.46 -27.28 26.18
C SER A 436 -32.88 -27.10 24.72
N ASN A 437 -31.92 -27.05 23.78
CA ASN A 437 -31.71 -28.09 22.75
C ASN A 437 -30.71 -27.67 21.63
N ALA A 438 -29.92 -28.68 21.22
CA ALA A 438 -29.26 -28.85 19.92
C ALA A 438 -28.12 -27.89 19.49
N ILE A 439 -26.88 -28.35 19.72
CA ILE A 439 -25.67 -27.89 19.02
C ILE A 439 -25.34 -28.90 17.91
N PRO A 440 -25.26 -28.53 16.63
CA PRO A 440 -24.34 -29.16 15.69
C PRO A 440 -23.05 -28.33 15.63
N ARG A 441 -21.99 -28.86 16.24
CA ARG A 441 -20.61 -28.38 16.05
C ARG A 441 -20.19 -28.72 14.62
N ASN A 442 -20.20 -27.74 13.71
CA ASN A 442 -19.41 -27.83 12.49
C ASN A 442 -18.03 -27.22 12.75
N LEU A 443 -17.13 -28.06 13.26
CA LEU A 443 -15.70 -27.89 13.08
C LEU A 443 -15.40 -28.12 11.60
N ALA A 444 -15.08 -27.07 10.86
CA ALA A 444 -14.43 -27.19 9.57
C ALA A 444 -12.97 -27.65 9.79
N ILE A 445 -12.81 -28.94 10.06
CA ILE A 445 -11.55 -29.65 9.91
C ILE A 445 -11.24 -29.61 8.41
N SER A 446 -10.20 -28.86 8.04
CA SER A 446 -9.60 -28.93 6.71
C SER A 446 -9.07 -30.35 6.50
N ARG A 447 -9.88 -31.19 5.84
CA ARG A 447 -9.43 -32.47 5.30
C ARG A 447 -8.49 -32.17 4.14
N ARG A 448 -7.18 -32.35 4.37
CA ARG A 448 -6.22 -32.57 3.28
C ARG A 448 -6.76 -33.70 2.39
N PRO A 449 -6.82 -33.56 1.06
CA PRO A 449 -7.13 -34.70 0.22
C PRO A 449 -5.94 -35.67 0.28
N ALA A 450 -6.14 -36.84 0.91
CA ALA A 450 -5.21 -37.95 0.97
C ALA A 450 -5.06 -38.68 -0.39
N GLY A 451 -5.20 -37.95 -1.51
CA GLY A 451 -5.19 -38.50 -2.87
C GLY A 451 -3.84 -38.41 -3.58
N LEU A 452 -2.90 -37.58 -3.10
CA LEU A 452 -1.62 -37.36 -3.80
C LEU A 452 -0.50 -38.32 -3.36
N VAL A 453 -0.62 -38.94 -2.18
CA VAL A 453 0.43 -39.82 -1.63
C VAL A 453 0.42 -41.21 -2.27
N TYR A 454 -0.71 -41.64 -2.84
CA TYR A 454 -0.85 -42.95 -3.50
C TYR A 454 -0.51 -42.96 -4.99
N VAL A 455 -0.29 -41.80 -5.62
CA VAL A 455 -0.01 -41.70 -7.07
C VAL A 455 1.49 -41.77 -7.37
N LEU A 456 2.33 -41.30 -6.43
CA LEU A 456 3.79 -41.34 -6.56
C LEU A 456 4.39 -42.77 -6.62
N PRO A 457 3.97 -43.73 -5.77
CA PRO A 457 4.50 -45.10 -5.82
C PRO A 457 4.15 -45.80 -7.14
N SER A 458 2.93 -45.58 -7.65
CA SER A 458 2.44 -46.19 -8.88
C SER A 458 3.16 -45.67 -10.13
N LEU A 459 3.51 -44.37 -10.16
CA LEU A 459 4.31 -43.78 -11.23
C LEU A 459 5.79 -44.21 -11.18
N LEU A 460 6.36 -44.38 -9.98
CA LEU A 460 7.71 -44.92 -9.80
C LEU A 460 7.80 -46.38 -10.21
N TRP A 461 6.76 -47.18 -9.95
CA TRP A 461 6.69 -48.59 -10.37
C TRP A 461 6.57 -48.73 -11.89
N LEU A 462 5.76 -47.90 -12.54
CA LEU A 462 5.67 -47.81 -14.01
C LEU A 462 6.97 -47.37 -14.66
N CYS A 463 7.73 -46.43 -14.06
CA CYS A 463 9.05 -46.05 -14.55
C CYS A 463 10.09 -47.18 -14.39
N TYR A 464 10.01 -47.98 -13.31
CA TYR A 464 10.92 -49.10 -13.06
C TYR A 464 10.68 -50.27 -14.03
N CYS A 465 9.44 -50.51 -14.45
CA CYS A 465 9.09 -51.57 -15.40
C CYS A 465 9.47 -51.27 -16.87
N ILE A 466 9.85 -50.04 -17.22
CA ILE A 466 10.11 -49.60 -18.61
C ILE A 466 11.62 -49.51 -18.93
N LEU A 467 12.52 -49.63 -17.95
CA LEU A 467 13.97 -49.70 -18.19
C LEU A 467 14.47 -51.16 -18.26
N PRO A 468 15.00 -51.64 -19.39
CA PRO A 468 15.81 -52.85 -19.37
C PRO A 468 17.18 -52.52 -18.76
N THR A 469 17.56 -53.31 -17.76
CA THR A 469 18.88 -53.37 -17.14
C THR A 469 19.97 -53.58 -18.18
N ALA A 470 20.88 -52.61 -18.33
CA ALA A 470 22.14 -52.80 -19.02
C ALA A 470 23.26 -52.91 -17.97
N SER A 471 23.60 -54.15 -17.62
CA SER A 471 24.80 -54.47 -16.86
C SER A 471 25.68 -55.43 -17.65
N SER A 472 26.93 -55.00 -17.86
CA SER A 472 28.15 -55.82 -17.97
C SER A 472 28.72 -56.18 -19.36
N LEU A 473 29.98 -55.76 -19.50
CA LEU A 473 31.17 -56.41 -20.10
C LEU A 473 31.38 -56.51 -21.63
N GLY A 474 32.58 -56.08 -22.04
CA GLY A 474 33.49 -56.94 -22.82
C GLY A 474 33.86 -56.47 -24.23
N ASP A 475 35.13 -56.07 -24.37
CA ASP A 475 36.03 -56.21 -25.54
C ASP A 475 35.59 -55.79 -26.95
N LEU A 476 36.12 -54.66 -27.43
CA LEU A 476 37.17 -54.60 -28.47
C LEU A 476 37.82 -53.21 -28.55
#